data_AF-A0A9E5G5H0-F1
#
_entry.id   AF-A0A9E5G5H0-F1
#
_cell.length_a   1.000
_cell.length_b   1.000
_cell.length_c   1.000
_cell.angle_alpha   90.00
_cell.angle_beta   90.00
_cell.angle_gamma   90.00
#
_symmetry.space_group_name_H-M   'P 1'
#
loop_
_entity.id
_entity.type
_entity.pdbx_description
1 polymer ?
#
loop_
_entity_poly.entity_id
_entity_poly.type
_entity_poly.pdbx_seq_one_letter_code
_entity_poly.pdbx_strand_id
1 'polypeptide(L)'
;MEKRRRKKVISITVNFLLIISTVLCFAVIFQAATSSKVSVFGFRFFYVTTESMAPTIPAGSLTAVKKSGAYEAGDVITFTSRDSAIYGSANTHRIIGVQNEDGATEYITQGDANSFADALPVPEGDVIGKVVWHTGKMAIIGKLIALLGTRFGFVVIILLPLLLITAACVRDFSREYKKELKRMAEEIRQAEEDKTQTKR
;
A
#
# COMPACT_ATOMS: atom_id res chain seq x y z
N MET A 1 -38.88 4.47 -11.15
CA MET A 1 -38.03 4.27 -9.94
C MET A 1 -36.55 4.02 -10.24
N GLU A 2 -36.21 3.45 -11.40
CA GLU A 2 -34.85 3.06 -11.80
C GLU A 2 -33.83 4.22 -11.87
N LYS A 3 -34.23 5.40 -12.38
CA LYS A 3 -33.37 6.61 -12.46
C LYS A 3 -32.90 7.11 -11.07
N ARG A 4 -33.75 7.05 -10.05
CA ARG A 4 -33.38 7.45 -8.66
C ARG A 4 -32.43 6.43 -8.03
N ARG A 5 -32.65 5.13 -8.25
CA ARG A 5 -31.74 4.06 -7.81
C ARG A 5 -30.35 4.21 -8.46
N ARG A 6 -30.29 4.48 -9.76
CA ARG A 6 -29.02 4.65 -10.49
C ARG A 6 -28.24 5.89 -10.05
N LYS A 7 -28.90 7.03 -9.81
CA LYS A 7 -28.24 8.23 -9.23
C LYS A 7 -27.72 7.97 -7.81
N LYS A 8 -28.47 7.22 -6.98
CA LYS A 8 -28.02 6.79 -5.64
C LYS A 8 -26.81 5.87 -5.69
N VAL A 9 -26.81 4.85 -6.55
CA VAL A 9 -25.69 3.90 -6.69
C VAL A 9 -24.41 4.62 -7.15
N ILE A 10 -24.51 5.51 -8.15
CA ILE A 10 -23.36 6.29 -8.61
C ILE A 10 -22.81 7.18 -7.50
N SER A 11 -23.68 7.88 -6.76
CA SER A 11 -23.25 8.73 -5.62
C SER A 11 -22.59 7.91 -4.51
N ILE A 12 -23.11 6.72 -4.20
CA ILE A 12 -22.51 5.81 -3.21
C ILE A 12 -21.14 5.34 -3.68
N THR A 13 -20.99 4.93 -4.94
CA THR A 13 -19.71 4.48 -5.50
C THR A 13 -18.67 5.60 -5.52
N VAL A 14 -19.06 6.82 -5.90
CA VAL A 14 -18.16 7.98 -5.91
C VAL A 14 -17.74 8.38 -4.49
N ASN A 15 -18.68 8.41 -3.53
CA ASN A 15 -18.33 8.69 -2.12
C ASN A 15 -17.40 7.61 -1.55
N PHE A 16 -17.66 6.34 -1.87
CA PHE A 16 -16.80 5.24 -1.44
C PHE A 16 -15.37 5.39 -1.98
N LEU A 17 -15.23 5.72 -3.28
CA LEU A 17 -13.93 6.03 -3.90
C LEU A 17 -13.23 7.24 -3.27
N LEU A 18 -13.97 8.30 -2.95
CA LEU A 18 -13.43 9.50 -2.30
C LEU A 18 -12.94 9.21 -0.88
N ILE A 19 -13.70 8.43 -0.11
CA ILE A 19 -13.31 8.02 1.24
C ILE A 19 -12.03 7.18 1.17
N ILE A 20 -11.97 6.20 0.27
CA ILE A 20 -10.76 5.38 0.06
C ILE A 20 -9.56 6.26 -0.30
N SER A 21 -9.71 7.18 -1.26
CA SER A 21 -8.64 8.10 -1.67
C SER A 21 -8.17 8.97 -0.51
N THR A 22 -9.08 9.48 0.31
CA THR A 22 -8.76 10.32 1.47
C THR A 22 -8.00 9.53 2.52
N VAL A 23 -8.46 8.31 2.84
CA VAL A 23 -7.81 7.42 3.80
C VAL A 23 -6.39 7.07 3.33
N LEU A 24 -6.20 6.82 2.03
CA LEU A 24 -4.89 6.53 1.47
C LEU A 24 -3.94 7.74 1.53
N CYS A 25 -4.42 8.94 1.21
CA CYS A 25 -3.62 10.17 1.37
C CYS A 25 -3.18 10.39 2.82
N PHE A 26 -4.10 10.19 3.79
CA PHE A 26 -3.75 10.26 5.20
C PHE A 26 -2.73 9.20 5.60
N ALA A 27 -2.87 7.97 5.11
CA ALA A 27 -1.90 6.90 5.36
C ALA A 27 -0.50 7.25 4.82
N VAL A 28 -0.40 7.90 3.65
CA VAL A 28 0.87 8.35 3.05
C VAL A 28 1.50 9.45 3.88
N ILE A 29 0.74 10.50 4.24
CA ILE A 29 1.25 11.60 5.07
C ILE A 29 1.71 11.06 6.42
N PHE A 30 0.93 10.15 7.01
CA PHE A 30 1.26 9.53 8.27
C PHE A 30 2.56 8.72 8.17
N GLN A 31 2.70 7.87 7.15
CA GLN A 31 3.90 7.06 6.91
C GLN A 31 5.15 7.91 6.64
N ALA A 32 5.01 8.97 5.83
CA ALA A 32 6.10 9.91 5.56
C ALA A 32 6.54 10.68 6.81
N ALA A 33 5.60 11.06 7.68
CA ALA A 33 5.89 11.76 8.92
C ALA A 33 6.56 10.88 9.99
N THR A 34 6.39 9.56 9.93
CA THR A 34 6.88 8.62 10.96
C THR A 34 8.08 7.78 10.53
N SER A 35 8.67 8.03 9.35
CA SER A 35 9.90 7.37 8.86
C SER A 35 9.88 5.85 9.03
N SER A 36 8.76 5.19 8.68
CA SER A 36 8.61 3.73 8.76
C SER A 36 8.67 3.13 10.18
N LYS A 37 8.51 3.95 11.23
CA LYS A 37 8.50 3.53 12.64
C LYS A 37 7.10 3.21 13.19
N VAL A 38 6.07 3.26 12.36
CA VAL A 38 4.69 2.94 12.76
C VAL A 38 4.55 1.44 12.93
N SER A 39 4.19 1.01 14.13
CA SER A 39 3.63 -0.31 14.36
C SER A 39 2.11 -0.25 14.14
N VAL A 40 1.59 -1.14 13.31
CA VAL A 40 0.15 -1.32 13.12
C VAL A 40 -0.25 -2.51 13.98
N PHE A 41 -1.02 -2.28 15.04
CA PHE A 41 -1.35 -3.30 16.06
C PHE A 41 -0.12 -4.01 16.68
N GLY A 42 1.01 -3.30 16.81
CA GLY A 42 2.25 -3.88 17.35
C GLY A 42 3.08 -4.67 16.33
N PHE A 43 2.64 -4.75 15.07
CA PHE A 43 3.40 -5.34 13.97
C PHE A 43 4.02 -4.25 13.09
N ARG A 44 5.25 -4.52 12.63
CA ARG A 44 5.95 -3.71 11.63
C ARG A 44 6.10 -4.55 10.38
N PHE A 45 5.86 -3.97 9.22
CA PHE A 45 5.95 -4.69 7.95
C PHE A 45 7.20 -4.26 7.20
N PHE A 46 7.97 -5.23 6.71
CA PHE A 46 9.17 -4.98 5.91
C PHE A 46 9.09 -5.71 4.58
N TYR A 47 9.52 -5.04 3.52
CA TYR A 47 9.65 -5.64 2.20
C TYR A 47 11.08 -6.16 2.01
N VAL A 48 11.22 -7.44 1.72
CA VAL A 48 12.52 -8.09 1.53
C VAL A 48 13.01 -7.81 0.11
N THR A 49 14.13 -7.11 0.00
CA THR A 49 14.71 -6.69 -1.27
C THR A 49 15.78 -7.65 -1.79
N THR A 50 16.48 -8.34 -0.89
CA THR A 50 17.62 -9.21 -1.20
C THR A 50 17.26 -10.70 -1.03
N GLU A 51 18.07 -11.58 -1.62
CA GLU A 51 17.93 -13.03 -1.47
C GLU A 51 18.73 -13.62 -0.31
N SER A 52 19.19 -12.81 0.66
CA SER A 52 20.05 -13.29 1.76
C SER A 52 19.36 -14.30 2.70
N MET A 53 18.02 -14.29 2.74
CA MET A 53 17.22 -15.23 3.54
C MET A 53 16.61 -16.36 2.71
N ALA A 54 17.00 -16.54 1.45
CA ALA A 54 16.52 -17.67 0.64
C ALA A 54 17.12 -19.00 1.15
N PRO A 55 16.38 -20.13 1.09
CA PRO A 55 15.03 -20.30 0.56
C PRO A 55 13.90 -19.98 1.55
N THR A 56 14.20 -19.72 2.82
CA THR A 56 13.21 -19.50 3.89
C THR A 56 12.31 -18.30 3.60
N ILE A 57 12.92 -17.16 3.29
CA ILE A 57 12.23 -15.92 2.95
C ILE A 57 12.77 -15.43 1.60
N PRO A 58 12.06 -15.71 0.49
CA PRO A 58 12.45 -15.25 -0.84
C PRO A 58 12.44 -13.73 -0.96
N ALA A 59 13.29 -13.18 -1.83
CA ALA A 59 13.21 -11.79 -2.23
C ALA A 59 11.81 -11.46 -2.79
N GLY A 60 11.33 -10.26 -2.46
CA GLY A 60 9.99 -9.81 -2.80
C GLY A 60 8.89 -10.24 -1.83
N SER A 61 9.24 -10.93 -0.74
CA SER A 61 8.32 -11.24 0.35
C SER A 61 8.07 -10.02 1.22
N LEU A 62 6.82 -9.84 1.67
CA LEU A 62 6.50 -9.03 2.84
C LEU A 62 6.65 -9.86 4.11
N THR A 63 7.35 -9.33 5.12
CA THR A 63 7.47 -9.88 6.46
C THR A 63 6.68 -9.05 7.47
N ALA A 64 6.11 -9.72 8.47
CA ALA A 64 5.52 -9.09 9.64
C ALA A 64 6.42 -9.34 10.85
N VAL A 65 6.83 -8.27 11.49
CA VAL A 65 7.81 -8.25 12.57
C VAL A 65 7.13 -7.77 13.85
N LYS A 66 7.31 -8.51 14.94
CA LYS A 66 6.78 -8.18 16.26
C LYS A 66 7.92 -8.04 17.25
N LYS A 67 7.89 -6.99 18.07
CA LYS A 67 8.86 -6.83 19.15
C LYS A 67 8.68 -7.94 20.19
N SER A 68 9.76 -8.62 20.54
CA SER A 68 9.84 -9.60 21.63
C SER A 68 10.75 -9.07 22.73
N GLY A 69 10.58 -9.56 23.95
CA GLY A 69 11.47 -9.24 25.09
C GLY A 69 12.68 -10.16 25.20
N ALA A 70 12.71 -11.26 24.45
CA ALA A 70 13.84 -12.16 24.34
C ALA A 70 13.89 -12.75 22.93
N TYR A 71 15.10 -12.94 22.42
CA TYR A 71 15.37 -13.60 21.13
C TYR A 71 16.38 -14.72 21.35
N GLU A 72 16.18 -15.83 20.67
CA GLU A 72 17.01 -17.04 20.85
C GLU A 72 17.68 -17.45 19.54
N ALA A 73 18.70 -18.29 19.64
CA ALA A 73 19.32 -18.89 18.47
C ALA A 73 18.26 -19.65 17.64
N GLY A 74 18.28 -19.43 16.33
CA GLY A 74 17.29 -19.93 15.38
C GLY A 74 16.21 -18.92 14.99
N ASP A 75 16.03 -17.85 15.78
CA ASP A 75 15.05 -16.81 15.45
C ASP A 75 15.48 -15.95 14.26
N VAL A 76 14.51 -15.59 13.41
CA VAL A 76 14.72 -14.60 12.36
C VAL A 76 14.31 -13.24 12.89
N ILE A 77 15.26 -12.32 12.96
CA ILE A 77 15.05 -10.97 13.47
C ILE A 77 15.28 -9.93 12.40
N THR A 78 14.55 -8.82 12.49
CA THR A 78 14.85 -7.60 11.75
C THR A 78 15.51 -6.62 12.72
N PHE A 79 16.63 -6.03 12.31
CA PHE A 79 17.40 -5.09 13.12
C PHE A 79 17.91 -3.92 12.28
N THR A 80 18.33 -2.85 12.93
CA THR A 80 18.97 -1.71 12.26
C THR A 80 20.45 -2.00 12.07
N SER A 81 20.92 -2.07 10.82
CA SER A 81 22.30 -2.44 10.55
C SER A 81 23.28 -1.32 10.92
N ARG A 82 24.39 -1.70 11.55
CA ARG A 82 25.57 -0.85 11.78
C ARG A 82 26.66 -1.06 10.73
N ASP A 83 26.49 -2.00 9.81
CA ASP A 83 27.42 -2.17 8.70
C ASP A 83 27.42 -0.92 7.84
N SER A 84 28.62 -0.40 7.54
CA SER A 84 28.86 0.71 6.62
C SER A 84 28.11 0.61 5.29
N ALA A 85 27.92 -0.59 4.74
CA ALA A 85 27.26 -0.80 3.45
C ALA A 85 25.75 -0.51 3.50
N ILE A 86 25.11 -0.71 4.65
CA ILE A 86 23.65 -0.61 4.83
C ILE A 86 23.30 0.13 6.14
N TYR A 87 24.15 1.08 6.55
CA TYR A 87 24.06 1.75 7.84
C TYR A 87 22.70 2.42 8.02
N GLY A 88 22.05 2.15 9.16
CA GLY A 88 20.73 2.70 9.48
C GLY A 88 19.56 2.07 8.72
N SER A 89 19.81 1.12 7.82
CA SER A 89 18.78 0.37 7.11
C SER A 89 18.34 -0.86 7.88
N ALA A 90 17.11 -1.31 7.67
CA ALA A 90 16.61 -2.54 8.27
C ALA A 90 17.20 -3.76 7.54
N ASN A 91 17.88 -4.64 8.28
CA ASN A 91 18.37 -5.94 7.79
C ASN A 91 17.63 -7.06 8.52
N THR A 92 17.40 -8.20 7.86
CA THR A 92 16.67 -9.34 8.41
C THR A 92 17.48 -10.61 8.24
N HIS A 93 18.00 -11.17 9.33
CA HIS A 93 18.82 -12.39 9.34
C HIS A 93 18.46 -13.31 10.50
N ARG A 94 18.97 -14.55 10.47
CA ARG A 94 18.76 -15.53 11.53
C ARG A 94 19.83 -15.42 12.60
N ILE A 95 19.44 -15.48 13.87
CA ILE A 95 20.37 -15.58 14.99
C ILE A 95 21.00 -16.97 14.97
N ILE A 96 22.32 -17.03 14.88
CA ILE A 96 23.10 -18.27 14.98
C ILE A 96 23.76 -18.42 16.35
N GLY A 97 23.88 -17.32 17.12
CA GLY A 97 24.46 -17.32 18.45
C GLY A 97 24.01 -16.11 19.26
N VAL A 98 23.95 -16.28 20.58
CA VAL A 98 23.66 -15.23 21.54
C VAL A 98 24.88 -15.08 22.44
N GLN A 99 25.42 -13.88 22.53
CA GLN A 99 26.54 -13.52 23.39
C GLN A 99 26.01 -12.61 24.50
N ASN A 100 26.37 -12.91 25.74
CA ASN A 100 26.05 -12.09 26.90
C ASN A 100 27.37 -11.71 27.57
N GLU A 101 27.85 -10.51 27.27
CA GLU A 101 29.06 -9.94 27.88
C GLU A 101 28.68 -8.70 28.68
N ASP A 102 29.16 -8.60 29.92
CA ASP A 102 28.98 -7.43 30.80
C ASP A 102 27.53 -6.91 30.97
N GLY A 103 26.55 -7.80 30.88
CA GLY A 103 25.13 -7.47 30.98
C GLY A 103 24.52 -6.88 29.70
N ALA A 104 25.26 -6.88 28.59
CA ALA A 104 24.78 -6.56 27.26
C ALA A 104 24.57 -7.84 26.43
N THR A 105 23.36 -8.00 25.90
CA THR A 105 23.02 -9.08 24.98
C THR A 105 23.34 -8.65 23.55
N GLU A 106 24.16 -9.44 22.86
CA GLU A 106 24.46 -9.29 21.44
C GLU A 106 24.12 -10.56 20.66
N TYR A 107 23.62 -10.38 19.44
CA TYR A 107 23.19 -11.46 18.58
C TYR A 107 24.14 -11.59 17.39
N ILE A 108 24.70 -12.80 17.21
CA ILE A 108 25.40 -13.14 15.99
C ILE A 108 24.34 -13.56 14.97
N THR A 109 24.29 -12.86 13.85
CA THR A 109 23.30 -13.12 12.81
C THR A 109 23.94 -13.59 11.52
N GLN A 110 23.21 -14.39 10.74
CA GLN A 110 23.61 -14.88 9.43
C GLN A 110 22.39 -14.97 8.52
N GLY A 111 22.53 -14.53 7.28
CA GLY A 111 21.54 -14.79 6.24
C GLY A 111 21.50 -16.28 5.89
N ASP A 112 20.32 -16.87 5.76
CA ASP A 112 20.16 -18.30 5.44
C ASP A 112 20.85 -18.72 4.13
N ALA A 113 21.00 -17.79 3.17
CA ALA A 113 21.71 -18.01 1.91
C ALA A 113 23.21 -17.66 1.98
N ASN A 114 23.68 -16.99 3.03
CA ASN A 114 25.04 -16.52 3.16
C ASN A 114 25.95 -17.65 3.70
N SER A 115 27.18 -17.74 3.19
CA SER A 115 28.15 -18.75 3.65
C SER A 115 28.82 -18.42 4.99
N PHE A 116 28.80 -17.15 5.39
CA PHE A 116 29.46 -16.66 6.60
C PHE A 116 28.49 -15.84 7.45
N ALA A 117 28.75 -15.80 8.76
CA ALA A 117 28.08 -14.91 9.68
C ALA A 117 28.33 -13.44 9.33
N ASP A 118 27.41 -12.58 9.72
CA ASP A 118 27.55 -11.14 9.57
C ASP A 118 28.76 -10.64 10.37
N ALA A 119 29.48 -9.66 9.82
CA ALA A 119 30.74 -9.20 10.38
C ALA A 119 30.60 -8.49 11.73
N LEU A 120 29.44 -7.89 11.99
CA LEU A 120 29.17 -7.16 13.23
C LEU A 120 28.05 -7.86 14.01
N PRO A 121 28.25 -8.14 15.30
CA PRO A 121 27.17 -8.60 16.16
C PRO A 121 26.11 -7.48 16.31
N VAL A 122 24.88 -7.89 16.57
CA VAL A 122 23.72 -7.01 16.67
C VAL A 122 23.35 -6.82 18.13
N PRO A 123 23.50 -5.62 18.70
CA PRO A 123 23.07 -5.36 20.07
C PRO A 123 21.55 -5.44 20.18
N GLU A 124 21.05 -5.88 21.34
CA GLU A 124 19.61 -5.99 21.59
C GLU A 124 18.84 -4.68 21.34
N GLY A 125 19.46 -3.53 21.63
CA GLY A 125 18.87 -2.22 21.40
C GLY A 125 18.56 -1.90 19.93
N ASP A 126 19.25 -2.54 18.99
CA ASP A 126 19.05 -2.31 17.56
C ASP A 126 18.04 -3.29 16.93
N VAL A 127 17.62 -4.30 17.69
CA VAL A 127 16.63 -5.27 17.24
C VAL A 127 15.25 -4.62 17.17
N ILE A 128 14.69 -4.59 15.97
CA ILE A 128 13.35 -4.07 15.71
C ILE A 128 12.29 -5.08 16.17
N GLY A 129 12.54 -6.37 15.92
CA GLY A 129 11.66 -7.46 16.35
C GLY A 129 11.94 -8.78 15.66
N LYS A 130 11.15 -9.79 16.00
CA LYS A 130 11.15 -11.14 15.41
C LYS A 130 10.16 -11.21 14.26
N VAL A 131 10.56 -11.85 13.17
CA VAL A 131 9.65 -12.18 12.06
C VAL A 131 8.69 -13.26 12.52
N VAL A 132 7.40 -12.93 12.58
CA VAL A 132 6.33 -13.88 12.98
C VAL A 132 5.59 -14.46 11.78
N TRP A 133 5.66 -13.80 10.64
CA TRP A 133 4.95 -14.19 9.43
C TRP A 133 5.63 -13.62 8.20
N HIS A 134 5.56 -14.34 7.09
CA HIS A 134 5.97 -13.86 5.78
C HIS A 134 5.05 -14.40 4.69
N THR A 135 4.89 -13.63 3.62
CA THR A 135 4.12 -14.03 2.42
C THR A 135 4.75 -15.21 1.67
N GLY A 136 6.08 -15.37 1.76
CA GLY A 136 6.81 -16.46 1.10
C GLY A 136 6.68 -16.40 -0.44
N LYS A 137 6.51 -17.56 -1.09
CA LYS A 137 6.37 -17.67 -2.55
C LYS A 137 5.03 -17.15 -3.10
N MET A 138 4.13 -16.61 -2.27
CA MET A 138 2.93 -15.91 -2.74
C MET A 138 3.32 -14.54 -3.31
N ALA A 139 4.08 -14.58 -4.41
CA ALA A 139 4.71 -13.45 -5.07
C ALA A 139 3.71 -12.38 -5.51
N ILE A 140 2.43 -12.73 -5.67
CA ILE A 140 1.39 -11.79 -6.12
C ILE A 140 1.14 -10.72 -5.05
N ILE A 141 1.00 -11.10 -3.78
CA ILE A 141 0.75 -10.16 -2.68
C ILE A 141 2.01 -9.32 -2.41
N GLY A 142 3.18 -9.97 -2.39
CA GLY A 142 4.46 -9.29 -2.23
C GLY A 142 4.71 -8.27 -3.34
N LYS A 143 4.48 -8.63 -4.62
CA LYS A 143 4.60 -7.72 -5.77
C LYS A 143 3.57 -6.60 -5.72
N LEU A 144 2.34 -6.86 -5.32
CA LEU A 144 1.33 -5.82 -5.18
C LEU A 144 1.78 -4.80 -4.14
N ILE A 145 2.22 -5.25 -2.96
CA ILE A 145 2.66 -4.35 -1.88
C ILE A 145 3.95 -3.62 -2.24
N ALA A 146 4.89 -4.28 -2.92
CA ALA A 146 6.07 -3.64 -3.49
C ALA A 146 5.66 -2.50 -4.45
N LEU A 147 4.73 -2.80 -5.36
CA LEU A 147 4.22 -1.83 -6.32
C LEU A 147 3.57 -0.66 -5.58
N LEU A 148 2.68 -0.92 -4.61
CA LEU A 148 2.05 0.12 -3.78
C LEU A 148 3.09 0.97 -3.05
N GLY A 149 4.20 0.38 -2.59
CA GLY A 149 5.30 1.08 -1.92
C GLY A 149 6.20 1.90 -2.85
N THR A 150 6.15 1.69 -4.17
CA THR A 150 6.88 2.53 -5.12
C THR A 150 6.17 3.87 -5.32
N ARG A 151 6.95 4.94 -5.56
CA ARG A 151 6.42 6.26 -5.96
C ARG A 151 5.40 6.16 -7.10
N PHE A 152 5.63 5.23 -8.04
CA PHE A 152 4.75 5.00 -9.18
C PHE A 152 3.43 4.32 -8.79
N GLY A 153 3.45 3.28 -7.94
CA GLY A 153 2.22 2.63 -7.50
C GLY A 153 1.34 3.56 -6.68
N PHE A 154 1.93 4.40 -5.82
CA PHE A 154 1.17 5.46 -5.12
C PHE A 154 0.45 6.41 -6.07
N VAL A 155 1.13 6.84 -7.14
CA VAL A 155 0.52 7.72 -8.17
C VAL A 155 -0.64 7.02 -8.87
N VAL A 156 -0.51 5.75 -9.21
CA VAL A 156 -1.59 4.96 -9.85
C VAL A 156 -2.79 4.82 -8.91
N ILE A 157 -2.57 4.55 -7.61
CA ILE A 157 -3.64 4.44 -6.61
C ILE A 157 -4.46 5.72 -6.49
N ILE A 158 -3.86 6.90 -6.68
CA ILE A 158 -4.55 8.20 -6.59
C ILE A 158 -5.15 8.61 -7.94
N LEU A 159 -4.41 8.44 -9.04
CA LEU A 159 -4.87 8.83 -10.37
C LEU A 159 -6.00 7.96 -10.89
N LEU A 160 -5.96 6.64 -10.66
CA LEU A 160 -6.99 5.72 -11.13
C LEU A 160 -8.39 6.07 -10.59
N PRO A 161 -8.61 6.24 -9.26
CA PRO A 161 -9.92 6.63 -8.74
C PRO A 161 -10.32 8.03 -9.20
N LEU A 162 -9.37 8.99 -9.28
CA LEU A 162 -9.64 10.33 -9.79
C LEU A 162 -10.15 10.28 -11.24
N LEU A 163 -9.49 9.49 -12.10
CA LEU A 163 -9.87 9.32 -13.50
C LEU A 163 -11.23 8.63 -13.64
N LEU A 164 -11.53 7.64 -12.81
CA LEU A 164 -12.84 6.99 -12.78
C LEU A 164 -13.94 7.97 -12.35
N ILE A 165 -13.68 8.84 -11.36
CA ILE A 165 -14.61 9.86 -10.90
C ILE A 165 -14.84 10.91 -12.01
N THR A 166 -13.78 11.41 -12.64
CA THR A 166 -13.92 12.40 -13.73
C THR A 166 -14.65 11.81 -14.93
N ALA A 167 -14.33 10.58 -15.34
CA ALA A 167 -15.04 9.88 -16.40
C ALA A 167 -16.52 9.65 -16.05
N ALA A 168 -16.83 9.29 -14.81
CA ALA A 168 -18.21 9.15 -14.34
C ALA A 168 -18.96 10.48 -14.41
N CYS A 169 -18.32 11.57 -13.96
CA CYS A 169 -18.89 12.92 -13.95
C CYS A 169 -19.15 13.43 -15.37
N VAL A 170 -18.17 13.31 -16.28
CA VAL A 170 -18.31 13.71 -17.70
C VAL A 170 -19.43 12.94 -18.39
N ARG A 171 -19.52 11.63 -18.16
CA ARG A 171 -20.57 10.79 -18.73
C ARG A 171 -21.96 11.18 -18.22
N ASP A 172 -22.08 11.53 -16.95
CA ASP A 172 -23.37 11.95 -16.39
C ASP A 172 -23.76 13.37 -16.86
N PHE A 173 -22.81 14.29 -16.95
CA PHE A 173 -23.02 15.62 -17.52
C PHE A 173 -23.43 15.55 -19.00
N SER A 174 -22.70 14.79 -19.82
CA SER A 174 -23.02 14.59 -21.24
C SER A 174 -24.41 13.98 -21.45
N ARG A 175 -24.84 13.09 -20.56
CA ARG A 175 -26.19 12.49 -20.60
C ARG A 175 -27.30 13.47 -20.24
N GLU A 176 -27.06 14.41 -19.33
CA GLU A 176 -28.05 15.44 -18.98
C GLU A 176 -28.13 16.49 -20.10
N TYR A 177 -26.98 16.96 -20.61
CA TYR A 177 -26.91 17.92 -21.71
C TYR A 177 -27.59 17.41 -23.00
N LYS A 178 -27.38 16.14 -23.36
CA LYS A 178 -28.09 15.52 -24.50
C LYS A 178 -29.60 15.44 -24.31
N LYS A 179 -30.12 15.36 -23.08
CA LYS A 179 -31.56 15.37 -22.84
C LYS A 179 -32.15 16.77 -22.97
N GLU A 180 -31.45 17.78 -22.45
CA GLU A 180 -31.87 19.17 -22.59
C GLU A 180 -31.91 19.58 -24.06
N LEU A 181 -30.88 19.24 -24.83
CA LEU A 181 -30.86 19.49 -26.28
C LEU A 181 -32.05 18.85 -27.01
N LYS A 182 -32.40 17.60 -26.67
CA LYS A 182 -33.57 16.94 -27.27
C LYS A 182 -34.88 17.63 -26.90
N ARG A 183 -35.04 18.09 -25.66
CA ARG A 183 -36.24 18.82 -25.22
C ARG A 183 -36.37 20.16 -25.94
N MET A 184 -35.29 20.93 -26.01
CA MET A 184 -35.28 22.20 -26.74
C MET A 184 -35.57 21.99 -28.22
N ALA A 185 -35.02 20.95 -28.85
CA ALA A 185 -35.32 20.63 -30.24
C ALA A 185 -36.79 20.25 -30.46
N GLU A 186 -37.40 19.51 -29.52
CA GLU A 186 -38.81 19.13 -29.56
C GLU A 186 -39.72 20.36 -29.38
N GLU A 187 -39.41 21.24 -28.43
CA GLU A 187 -40.12 22.50 -28.17
C GLU A 187 -40.06 23.45 -29.39
N ILE A 188 -38.89 23.57 -30.04
CA ILE A 188 -38.75 24.37 -31.27
C ILE A 188 -39.59 23.76 -32.39
N ARG A 189 -39.59 22.44 -32.56
CA ARG A 189 -40.37 21.77 -33.61
C ARG A 189 -41.87 21.98 -33.41
N GLN A 190 -42.35 21.88 -32.18
CA GLN A 190 -43.74 22.16 -31.83
C GLN A 190 -44.11 23.63 -32.10
N ALA A 191 -43.24 24.57 -31.73
CA ALA A 191 -43.45 25.99 -32.00
C ALA A 191 -43.48 26.32 -33.51
N GLU A 192 -42.75 25.57 -34.35
CA GLU A 192 -42.81 25.70 -35.81
C GLU A 192 -44.10 25.09 -36.39
N GLU A 193 -44.53 23.92 -35.89
CA GLU A 193 -45.78 23.28 -36.28
C GLU A 193 -46.99 24.18 -35.96
N ASP A 194 -47.05 24.77 -34.77
CA ASP A 194 -48.11 25.69 -34.34
C ASP A 194 -48.15 26.99 -35.17
N LYS A 195 -46.98 27.56 -35.49
CA LYS A 195 -46.88 28.73 -36.37
C LYS A 195 -47.34 28.43 -37.80
N THR A 196 -47.15 27.20 -38.27
CA THR A 196 -47.55 26.78 -39.63
C THR A 196 -49.05 26.54 -39.71
N GLN A 197 -49.67 26.03 -38.64
CA GLN A 197 -51.12 25.86 -38.55
C GLN A 197 -51.88 27.18 -38.39
N THR A 198 -51.33 28.16 -37.66
CA THR A 198 -51.97 29.48 -37.45
C THR A 198 -51.97 30.36 -38.72
N LYS A 199 -51.15 30.02 -39.74
CA LYS A 199 -51.01 30.79 -40.99
C LYS A 199 -51.89 30.29 -42.15
N ARG A 200 -52.63 29.20 -41.97
CA ARG A 200 -53.64 28.67 -42.89
C ARG A 200 -55.03 29.09 -42.44
#